data_AF-A0A960WLV2-F1
#
_entry.id   AF-A0A960WLV2-F1
#
_cell.length_a   1.000
_cell.length_b   1.000
_cell.length_c   1.000
_cell.angle_alpha   90.00
_cell.angle_beta   90.00
_cell.angle_gamma   90.00
#
_symmetry.space_group_name_H-M   'P 1'
#
loop_
_entity.id
_entity.type
_entity.pdbx_description
1 polymer ?
#
loop_
_entity_poly.entity_id
_entity_poly.type
_entity_poly.pdbx_seq_one_letter_code
_entity_poly.pdbx_strand_id
1 'polypeptide(L)'
;METAPSAPRLTLSGTVAIAATVTLILGGLALLSPSLLASGLCGALLILAARLLAARHLRGFTVERELPRRARAGESFPMELMLRPGPAFPGGVHVHITDSLAPILNAREFSPDPSRRITWKVTGLTHRRGPLVPRPWMITSTWPLGLFLTEARGLPRDLQPLLVHPRPWLPPALEHRLEELSLEAAERPFETPDPLSEFRLLREFRNGDAVRGIHWPTSLRTGRLQVAETERPRPKPNRYGILLHSHETPGSVVTPESFELVLRIATGLLLRFQRDEIPLIFSQAPFPPVSLKGRSDFSRQLDSLAHSRRQPLRGLQFLENKAGKDPFEECDEVFVIGDSPLEHWEEAAHRCFSCCTCLDPGTLTSRSRPGLRTIARHSP
;
A
#
# COMPACT_ATOMS: atom_id res chain seq x y z
N MET A 1 8.43 -7.01 25.95
CA MET A 1 7.35 -7.99 26.25
C MET A 1 7.96 -9.36 26.11
N GLU A 2 8.09 -10.08 27.21
CA GLU A 2 8.83 -11.34 27.28
C GLU A 2 8.09 -12.44 26.52
N THR A 3 8.79 -13.18 25.66
CA THR A 3 8.21 -14.28 24.89
C THR A 3 8.04 -15.49 25.78
N ALA A 4 6.82 -15.68 26.29
CA ALA A 4 6.47 -16.85 27.06
C ALA A 4 6.06 -17.99 26.10
N PRO A 5 6.79 -19.11 26.06
CA PRO A 5 6.32 -20.27 25.33
C PRO A 5 5.05 -20.83 25.98
N SER A 6 4.14 -21.31 25.15
CA SER A 6 2.98 -22.08 25.58
C SER A 6 3.39 -23.41 26.21
N ALA A 7 2.48 -24.00 27.00
CA ALA A 7 2.72 -25.31 27.58
C ALA A 7 2.91 -26.36 26.46
N PRO A 8 3.95 -27.22 26.52
CA PRO A 8 4.19 -28.23 25.50
C PRO A 8 3.00 -29.19 25.37
N ARG A 9 2.50 -29.34 24.14
CA ARG A 9 1.38 -30.22 23.77
C ARG A 9 1.93 -31.57 23.29
N LEU A 10 1.24 -32.66 23.61
CA LEU A 10 1.66 -33.98 23.17
C LEU A 10 1.47 -34.15 21.66
N THR A 11 2.46 -34.73 21.00
CA THR A 11 2.35 -35.22 19.62
C THR A 11 1.85 -36.66 19.61
N LEU A 12 1.54 -37.21 18.43
CA LEU A 12 1.23 -38.63 18.27
C LEU A 12 2.38 -39.54 18.77
N SER A 13 3.63 -39.17 18.46
CA SER A 13 4.80 -39.89 18.96
C SER A 13 4.91 -39.79 20.49
N GLY A 14 4.57 -38.63 21.06
CA GLY A 14 4.49 -38.42 22.50
C GLY A 14 3.45 -39.30 23.19
N THR A 15 2.25 -39.42 22.63
CA THR A 15 1.20 -40.27 23.18
C THR A 15 1.57 -41.75 23.11
N VAL A 16 2.13 -42.21 21.99
CA VAL A 16 2.61 -43.60 21.84
C VAL A 16 3.75 -43.89 22.82
N ALA A 17 4.71 -42.98 22.99
CA ALA A 17 5.81 -43.16 23.94
C ALA A 17 5.31 -43.24 25.39
N ILE A 18 4.35 -42.41 25.78
CA ILE A 18 3.72 -42.48 27.10
C ILE A 18 3.00 -43.82 27.27
N ALA A 19 2.20 -44.25 26.29
CA ALA A 19 1.47 -45.51 26.36
C ALA A 19 2.43 -46.71 26.49
N ALA A 20 3.50 -46.75 25.69
CA ALA A 20 4.52 -47.79 25.79
C ALA A 20 5.20 -47.81 27.16
N THR A 21 5.54 -46.63 27.69
CA THR A 21 6.16 -46.48 29.02
C THR A 21 5.23 -46.99 30.12
N VAL A 22 3.94 -46.63 30.08
CA VAL A 22 2.94 -47.10 31.05
C VAL A 22 2.77 -48.62 30.96
N THR A 23 2.70 -49.18 29.76
CA THR A 23 2.59 -50.63 29.55
C THR A 23 3.81 -51.38 30.11
N LEU A 24 5.03 -50.85 29.93
CA LEU A 24 6.25 -51.44 30.50
C LEU A 24 6.24 -51.41 32.04
N ILE A 25 5.79 -50.31 32.65
CA ILE A 25 5.68 -50.19 34.10
C ILE A 25 4.66 -51.19 34.64
N LEU A 26 3.45 -51.22 34.07
CA LEU A 26 2.39 -52.13 34.50
C LEU A 26 2.78 -53.60 34.29
N GLY A 27 3.38 -53.93 33.14
CA GLY A 27 3.88 -55.27 32.86
C GLY A 27 5.01 -55.69 33.80
N GLY A 28 5.95 -54.79 34.11
CA GLY A 28 7.01 -55.04 35.08
C GLY A 28 6.49 -55.30 36.49
N LEU A 29 5.47 -54.55 36.93
CA LEU A 29 4.80 -54.76 38.21
C LEU A 29 4.03 -56.08 38.25
N ALA A 30 3.25 -56.39 37.21
CA ALA A 30 2.44 -57.60 37.14
C ALA A 30 3.28 -58.88 37.07
N LEU A 31 4.42 -58.83 36.37
CA LEU A 31 5.34 -59.96 36.19
C LEU A 31 6.45 -60.00 37.26
N LEU A 32 6.48 -59.05 38.20
CA LEU A 32 7.54 -58.88 39.20
C LEU A 32 8.95 -58.86 38.56
N SER A 33 9.06 -58.31 37.36
CA SER A 33 10.29 -58.29 36.56
C SER A 33 11.03 -56.96 36.74
N PRO A 34 12.21 -56.94 37.41
CA PRO A 34 12.93 -55.70 37.67
C PRO A 34 13.40 -54.99 36.40
N SER A 35 13.72 -55.73 35.33
CA SER A 35 14.22 -55.17 34.07
C SER A 35 13.15 -54.41 33.28
N LEU A 36 11.92 -54.94 33.25
CA LEU A 36 10.77 -54.25 32.63
C LEU A 36 10.41 -52.98 33.39
N LEU A 37 10.37 -53.07 34.73
CA LEU A 37 10.10 -51.92 35.58
C LEU A 37 11.17 -50.82 35.43
N ALA A 38 12.45 -51.20 35.44
CA ALA A 38 13.56 -50.26 35.24
C ALA A 38 13.49 -49.57 33.86
N SER A 39 13.15 -50.31 32.81
CA SER A 39 12.99 -49.75 31.45
C SER A 39 11.82 -48.75 31.38
N GLY A 40 10.69 -49.08 32.00
CA GLY A 40 9.54 -48.18 32.11
C GLY A 40 9.85 -46.91 32.90
N LEU A 41 10.54 -47.01 34.04
CA LEU A 41 10.96 -45.84 34.82
C LEU A 41 11.96 -44.96 34.07
N CYS A 42 12.91 -45.56 33.34
CA CYS A 42 13.84 -44.83 32.48
C CYS A 42 13.10 -44.07 31.37
N GLY A 43 12.14 -44.72 30.70
CA GLY A 43 11.26 -44.07 29.73
C GLY A 43 10.49 -42.89 30.30
N ALA A 44 9.93 -43.03 31.51
CA ALA A 44 9.20 -41.97 32.19
C ALA A 44 10.11 -40.77 32.52
N LEU A 45 11.34 -41.03 32.99
CA LEU A 45 12.34 -39.98 33.23
C LEU A 45 12.75 -39.27 31.94
N LEU A 46 12.95 -39.99 30.83
CA LEU A 46 13.25 -39.41 29.51
C LEU A 46 12.11 -38.51 29.02
N ILE A 47 10.85 -38.95 29.15
CA ILE A 47 9.68 -38.15 28.78
C ILE A 47 9.56 -36.90 29.65
N LEU A 48 9.81 -37.01 30.95
CA LEU A 48 9.81 -35.87 31.87
C LEU A 48 10.91 -34.87 31.52
N ALA A 49 12.13 -35.34 31.28
CA ALA A 49 13.25 -34.51 30.83
C ALA A 49 12.92 -33.81 29.51
N ALA A 50 12.38 -34.56 28.54
CA ALA A 50 11.95 -34.02 27.25
C ALA A 50 10.90 -32.92 27.42
N ARG A 51 9.92 -33.10 28.30
CA ARG A 51 8.90 -32.07 28.59
C ARG A 51 9.50 -30.79 29.19
N LEU A 52 10.43 -30.92 30.13
CA LEU A 52 11.08 -29.77 30.78
C LEU A 52 11.96 -28.99 29.80
N LEU A 53 12.68 -29.70 28.94
CA LEU A 53 13.48 -29.12 27.86
C LEU A 53 12.59 -28.42 26.82
N ALA A 54 11.53 -29.09 26.36
CA ALA A 54 10.53 -28.52 25.46
C ALA A 54 9.94 -27.21 26.01
N ALA A 55 9.57 -27.17 27.30
CA ALA A 55 9.00 -25.98 27.95
C ALA A 55 9.98 -24.79 28.09
N ARG A 56 11.28 -24.99 27.88
CA ARG A 56 12.32 -23.97 28.10
C ARG A 56 13.03 -23.49 26.84
N HIS A 57 13.15 -24.32 25.81
CA HIS A 57 14.05 -24.02 24.69
C HIS A 57 13.68 -22.77 23.85
N LEU A 58 12.39 -22.44 23.73
CA LEU A 58 11.94 -21.23 23.00
C LEU A 58 11.88 -19.97 23.88
N ARG A 59 12.23 -20.04 25.17
CA ARG A 59 12.17 -18.88 26.06
C ARG A 59 13.16 -17.81 25.63
N GLY A 60 12.69 -16.56 25.56
CA GLY A 60 13.54 -15.42 25.20
C GLY A 60 13.92 -15.35 23.72
N PHE A 61 13.28 -16.14 22.86
CA PHE A 61 13.42 -15.98 21.42
C PHE A 61 12.90 -14.60 21.00
N THR A 62 13.66 -13.85 20.22
CA THR A 62 13.25 -12.52 19.74
C THR A 62 13.30 -12.43 18.22
N VAL A 63 12.34 -11.68 17.68
CA VAL A 63 12.19 -11.40 16.24
C VAL A 63 12.15 -9.90 16.07
N GLU A 64 13.12 -9.35 15.34
CA GLU A 64 13.13 -7.96 14.92
C GLU A 64 12.87 -7.88 13.42
N ARG A 65 12.25 -6.79 12.98
CA ARG A 65 11.88 -6.55 11.58
C ARG A 65 12.40 -5.21 11.12
N GLU A 66 13.10 -5.23 10.00
CA GLU A 66 13.37 -4.04 9.22
C GLU A 66 12.34 -3.95 8.10
N LEU A 67 11.46 -2.97 8.24
CA LEU A 67 10.37 -2.67 7.30
C LEU A 67 10.73 -1.42 6.50
N PRO A 68 10.21 -1.20 5.29
CA PRO A 68 10.33 0.09 4.62
C PRO A 68 9.46 1.14 5.34
N ARG A 69 9.73 2.43 5.13
CA ARG A 69 8.89 3.50 5.71
C ARG A 69 7.49 3.55 5.09
N ARG A 70 7.38 3.20 3.82
CA ARG A 70 6.16 3.25 3.02
C ARG A 70 6.02 2.01 2.14
N ALA A 71 4.80 1.50 2.02
CA ALA A 71 4.40 0.45 1.09
C ALA A 71 3.00 0.72 0.55
N ARG A 72 2.52 -0.08 -0.40
CA ARG A 72 1.15 0.01 -0.92
C ARG A 72 0.36 -1.25 -0.58
N ALA A 73 -0.92 -1.07 -0.27
CA ALA A 73 -1.79 -2.18 0.04
C ALA A 73 -1.89 -3.16 -1.14
N GLY A 74 -1.74 -4.45 -0.88
CA GLY A 74 -1.79 -5.52 -1.88
C GLY A 74 -0.53 -5.63 -2.76
N GLU A 75 0.49 -4.81 -2.54
CA GLU A 75 1.81 -4.96 -3.19
C GLU A 75 2.82 -5.56 -2.20
N SER A 76 3.71 -6.40 -2.71
CA SER A 76 4.82 -6.93 -1.90
C SER A 76 5.90 -5.87 -1.71
N PHE A 77 6.55 -5.90 -0.55
CA PHE A 77 7.63 -4.99 -0.21
C PHE A 77 8.81 -5.74 0.43
N PRO A 78 10.05 -5.24 0.27
CA PRO A 78 11.22 -5.88 0.89
C PRO A 78 11.14 -5.76 2.42
N MET A 79 11.45 -6.83 3.14
CA MET A 79 11.52 -6.87 4.59
C MET A 79 12.71 -7.74 5.02
N GLU A 80 13.43 -7.30 6.05
CA GLU A 80 14.45 -8.14 6.68
C GLU A 80 13.98 -8.63 8.05
N LEU A 81 14.10 -9.94 8.28
CA LEU A 81 13.81 -10.57 9.55
C LEU A 81 15.11 -10.92 10.26
N MET A 82 15.25 -10.42 11.48
CA MET A 82 16.36 -10.73 12.35
C MET A 82 15.87 -11.61 13.50
N LEU A 83 16.32 -12.86 13.49
CA LEU A 83 15.96 -13.87 14.48
C LEU A 83 17.12 -14.01 15.46
N ARG A 84 16.80 -13.96 16.76
CA ARG A 84 17.76 -14.21 17.83
C ARG A 84 17.21 -15.30 18.74
N PRO A 85 17.84 -16.48 18.75
CA PRO A 85 17.53 -17.53 19.70
C PRO A 85 17.70 -17.04 21.15
N GLY A 86 16.90 -17.62 22.05
CA GLY A 86 17.03 -17.36 23.47
C GLY A 86 18.21 -18.11 24.11
N PRO A 87 18.55 -17.82 25.37
CA PRO A 87 19.71 -18.40 26.05
C PRO A 87 19.60 -19.92 26.27
N ALA A 88 18.37 -20.46 26.29
CA ALA A 88 18.10 -21.89 26.46
C ALA A 88 17.96 -22.64 25.13
N PHE A 89 18.20 -21.97 23.99
CA PHE A 89 17.98 -22.56 22.68
C PHE A 89 19.12 -23.52 22.30
N PRO A 90 18.85 -24.81 22.11
CA PRO A 90 19.84 -25.81 21.71
C PRO A 90 20.30 -25.65 20.26
N GLY A 91 21.55 -26.02 19.97
CA GLY A 91 22.07 -26.05 18.59
C GLY A 91 21.44 -27.18 17.76
N GLY A 92 21.27 -26.94 16.46
CA GLY A 92 20.81 -27.96 15.51
C GLY A 92 19.31 -28.28 15.56
N VAL A 93 18.51 -27.48 16.27
CA VAL A 93 17.06 -27.70 16.38
C VAL A 93 16.30 -27.03 15.26
N HIS A 94 15.48 -27.82 14.58
CA HIS A 94 14.56 -27.34 13.57
C HIS A 94 13.37 -26.62 14.21
N VAL A 95 13.08 -25.43 13.70
CA VAL A 95 11.91 -24.65 14.07
C VAL A 95 11.20 -24.16 12.81
N HIS A 96 9.89 -24.00 12.92
CA HIS A 96 9.09 -23.32 11.92
C HIS A 96 8.72 -21.95 12.44
N ILE A 97 8.86 -20.93 11.59
CA ILE A 97 8.46 -19.56 11.92
C ILE A 97 7.39 -19.10 10.96
N THR A 98 6.34 -18.51 11.52
CA THR A 98 5.27 -17.87 10.78
C THR A 98 5.20 -16.40 11.17
N ASP A 99 5.25 -15.51 10.19
CA ASP A 99 4.96 -14.09 10.36
C ASP A 99 3.77 -13.72 9.47
N SER A 100 2.77 -13.06 10.06
CA SER A 100 1.61 -12.54 9.35
C SER A 100 1.91 -11.62 8.16
N LEU A 101 3.07 -10.94 8.15
CA LEU A 101 3.49 -10.11 7.03
C LEU A 101 4.27 -10.88 5.97
N ALA A 102 4.83 -12.04 6.27
CA ALA A 102 5.60 -12.83 5.30
C ALA A 102 4.96 -14.20 5.07
N PRO A 103 3.90 -14.29 4.23
CA PRO A 103 3.22 -15.55 3.94
C PRO A 103 4.15 -16.65 3.42
N ILE A 104 5.21 -16.28 2.70
CA ILE A 104 6.20 -17.21 2.13
C ILE A 104 6.97 -17.99 3.21
N LEU A 105 7.07 -17.46 4.44
CA LEU A 105 7.76 -18.14 5.54
C LEU A 105 6.98 -19.29 6.13
N ASN A 106 5.65 -19.32 5.94
CA ASN A 106 4.79 -20.31 6.56
C ASN A 106 5.13 -21.77 6.20
N ALA A 107 6.01 -21.98 5.21
CA ALA A 107 6.48 -23.29 4.76
C ALA A 107 7.98 -23.56 5.01
N ARG A 108 8.71 -22.72 5.77
CA ARG A 108 10.16 -22.89 5.96
C ARG A 108 10.51 -23.45 7.34
N GLU A 109 11.17 -24.60 7.32
CA GLU A 109 11.96 -25.14 8.43
C GLU A 109 13.37 -24.59 8.38
N PHE A 110 13.93 -24.29 9.55
CA PHE A 110 15.36 -23.94 9.66
C PHE A 110 15.90 -24.27 11.04
N SER A 111 17.22 -24.41 11.11
CA SER A 111 17.93 -24.68 12.37
C SER A 111 18.74 -23.46 12.79
N PRO A 112 18.31 -22.72 13.83
CA PRO A 112 19.07 -21.57 14.28
C PRO A 112 20.40 -21.97 14.92
N ASP A 113 21.46 -21.22 14.62
CA ASP A 113 22.69 -21.25 15.41
C ASP A 113 22.45 -20.43 16.69
N PRO A 114 22.57 -21.01 17.89
CA PRO A 114 22.35 -20.31 19.16
C PRO A 114 23.24 -19.08 19.35
N SER A 115 24.42 -19.06 18.71
CA SER A 115 25.44 -18.03 18.89
C SER A 115 25.33 -16.87 17.89
N ARG A 116 24.52 -17.02 16.83
CA ARG A 116 24.47 -16.06 15.72
C ARG A 116 23.07 -15.50 15.53
N ARG A 117 23.03 -14.20 15.23
CA ARG A 117 21.82 -13.58 14.67
C ARG A 117 21.64 -14.09 13.25
N ILE A 118 20.41 -14.50 12.94
CA ILE A 118 20.05 -14.93 11.58
C ILE A 118 19.28 -13.79 10.93
N THR A 119 19.79 -13.33 9.80
CA THR A 119 19.13 -12.31 8.99
C THR A 119 18.59 -12.95 7.72
N TRP A 120 17.29 -12.75 7.47
CA TRP A 120 16.62 -13.21 6.26
C TRP A 120 15.99 -12.07 5.50
N LYS A 121 16.29 -12.03 4.21
CA LYS A 121 15.60 -11.17 3.25
C LYS A 121 14.35 -11.88 2.77
N VAL A 122 13.19 -11.31 3.08
CA VAL A 122 11.89 -11.84 2.70
C VAL A 122 11.03 -10.73 2.11
N THR A 123 9.91 -11.11 1.50
CA THR A 123 8.92 -10.15 1.02
C THR A 123 7.75 -10.08 1.96
N GLY A 124 7.46 -8.88 2.45
CA GLY A 124 6.25 -8.56 3.20
C GLY A 124 5.05 -8.33 2.28
N LEU A 125 3.84 -8.64 2.74
CA LEU A 125 2.58 -8.36 2.06
C LEU A 125 1.51 -7.98 3.08
N THR A 126 0.80 -6.87 2.84
CA THR A 126 -0.38 -6.46 3.62
C THR A 126 -1.45 -5.91 2.71
N HIS A 127 -2.70 -6.27 2.97
CA HIS A 127 -3.86 -5.85 2.17
C HIS A 127 -4.59 -4.65 2.77
N ARG A 128 -4.31 -4.31 4.04
CA ARG A 128 -4.93 -3.17 4.73
C ARG A 128 -3.99 -1.97 4.66
N ARG A 129 -4.52 -0.82 4.23
CA ARG A 129 -3.81 0.47 4.30
C ARG A 129 -3.75 1.00 5.74
N GLY A 130 -3.00 2.08 5.91
CA GLY A 130 -2.81 2.78 7.17
C GLY A 130 -1.53 2.36 7.89
N PRO A 131 -1.32 2.87 9.12
CA PRO A 131 -0.21 2.45 9.95
C PRO A 131 -0.26 0.94 10.17
N LEU A 132 0.87 0.27 9.94
CA LEU A 132 0.98 -1.15 10.20
C LEU A 132 0.75 -1.42 11.69
N VAL A 133 -0.22 -2.27 11.99
CA VAL A 133 -0.45 -2.76 13.36
C VAL A 133 0.44 -3.99 13.57
N PRO A 134 1.31 -4.00 14.60
CA PRO A 134 2.13 -5.17 14.93
C PRO A 134 1.23 -6.39 15.17
N ARG A 135 1.53 -7.46 14.45
CA ARG A 135 0.85 -8.76 14.59
C ARG A 135 1.85 -9.78 15.11
N PRO A 136 1.41 -10.73 15.94
CA PRO A 136 2.31 -11.67 16.56
C PRO A 136 2.94 -12.59 15.51
N TRP A 137 4.23 -12.83 15.66
CA TRP A 137 4.88 -13.97 15.03
C TRP A 137 4.63 -15.21 15.89
N MET A 138 4.76 -16.38 15.28
CA MET A 138 4.67 -17.66 15.96
C MET A 138 5.82 -18.55 15.52
N ILE A 139 6.43 -19.22 16.48
CA ILE A 139 7.47 -20.22 16.25
C ILE A 139 7.00 -21.54 16.84
N THR A 140 7.14 -22.62 16.09
CA THR A 140 6.82 -23.97 16.55
C THR A 140 8.04 -24.88 16.45
N SER A 141 8.16 -25.79 17.40
CA SER A 141 9.20 -26.82 17.40
C SER A 141 8.69 -28.09 18.07
N THR A 142 9.16 -29.23 17.59
CA THR A 142 8.87 -30.55 18.15
C THR A 142 10.02 -31.10 19.02
N TRP A 143 10.97 -30.23 19.39
CA TRP A 143 12.12 -30.61 20.19
C TRP A 143 11.79 -30.73 21.69
N PRO A 144 12.36 -31.71 22.42
CA PRO A 144 13.23 -32.81 21.95
C PRO A 144 12.46 -34.09 21.60
N LEU A 145 13.09 -34.97 20.81
CA LEU A 145 12.62 -36.33 20.45
C LEU A 145 11.29 -36.40 19.67
N GLY A 146 10.70 -35.26 19.27
CA GLY A 146 9.42 -35.25 18.56
C GLY A 146 8.21 -35.55 19.46
N LEU A 147 8.37 -35.64 20.79
CA LEU A 147 7.32 -36.03 21.72
C LEU A 147 6.35 -34.90 22.06
N PHE A 148 6.82 -33.65 21.99
CA PHE A 148 6.06 -32.48 22.38
C PHE A 148 6.13 -31.40 21.32
N LEU A 149 4.98 -30.81 20.95
CA LEU A 149 4.89 -29.60 20.17
C LEU A 149 4.91 -28.40 21.13
N THR A 150 5.88 -27.52 20.96
CA THR A 150 5.99 -26.25 21.69
C THR A 150 5.76 -25.10 20.74
N GLU A 151 4.89 -24.17 21.13
CA GLU A 151 4.67 -22.93 20.39
C GLU A 151 5.12 -21.73 21.24
N ALA A 152 5.86 -20.79 20.64
CA ALA A 152 6.12 -19.48 21.21
C ALA A 152 5.51 -18.41 20.32
N ARG A 153 4.92 -17.38 20.94
CA ARG A 153 4.36 -16.22 20.25
C ARG A 153 4.92 -14.96 20.86
N GLY A 154 5.15 -13.97 20.03
CA GLY A 154 5.64 -12.67 20.46
C GLY A 154 5.21 -11.58 19.52
N LEU A 155 5.18 -10.34 20.01
CA LEU A 155 5.13 -9.20 19.12
C LEU A 155 6.52 -8.97 18.53
N PRO A 156 6.63 -8.80 17.22
CA PRO A 156 7.89 -8.43 16.58
C PRO A 156 8.30 -7.02 17.00
N ARG A 157 9.62 -6.80 17.08
CA ARG A 157 10.17 -5.46 17.27
C ARG A 157 10.44 -4.84 15.92
N ASP A 158 9.54 -3.94 15.51
CA ASP A 158 9.71 -3.17 14.28
C ASP A 158 10.72 -2.05 14.51
N LEU A 159 11.81 -2.05 13.73
CA LEU A 159 12.87 -1.04 13.87
C LEU A 159 12.40 0.34 13.38
N GLN A 160 11.42 0.37 12.48
CA GLN A 160 10.76 1.59 12.04
C GLN A 160 9.28 1.32 11.69
N PRO A 161 8.40 2.33 11.86
CA PRO A 161 6.99 2.19 11.50
C PRO A 161 6.82 2.11 9.99
N LEU A 162 5.93 1.22 9.55
CA LEU A 162 5.50 1.12 8.15
C LEU A 162 4.14 1.81 7.98
N LEU A 163 4.07 2.77 7.05
CA LEU A 163 2.81 3.34 6.60
C LEU A 163 2.39 2.72 5.25
N VAL A 164 1.21 2.13 5.20
CA VAL A 164 0.69 1.49 3.99
C VAL A 164 -0.27 2.44 3.28
N HIS A 165 0.08 2.88 2.07
CA HIS A 165 -0.78 3.70 1.23
C HIS A 165 -1.92 2.86 0.60
N PRO A 166 -3.06 3.48 0.23
CA PRO A 166 -4.05 2.81 -0.61
C PRO A 166 -3.42 2.29 -1.91
N ARG A 167 -3.96 1.21 -2.46
CA ARG A 167 -3.51 0.68 -3.76
C ARG A 167 -3.94 1.63 -4.88
N PRO A 168 -3.03 2.24 -5.65
CA PRO A 168 -3.43 3.11 -6.76
C PRO A 168 -4.28 2.34 -7.76
N TRP A 169 -5.32 3.01 -8.23
CA TRP A 169 -6.17 2.47 -9.28
C TRP A 169 -6.73 3.62 -10.10
N LEU A 170 -6.50 3.60 -11.40
CA LEU A 170 -7.14 4.51 -12.35
C LEU A 170 -8.09 3.67 -13.21
N PRO A 171 -9.40 3.95 -13.19
CA PRO A 171 -10.33 3.31 -14.11
C PRO A 171 -9.99 3.68 -15.56
N PRO A 172 -10.16 2.77 -16.54
CA PRO A 172 -9.85 3.05 -17.94
C PRO A 172 -10.55 4.30 -18.51
N ALA A 173 -11.80 4.55 -18.10
CA ALA A 173 -12.52 5.75 -18.52
C ALA A 173 -11.82 7.03 -18.01
N LEU A 174 -11.32 7.01 -16.77
CA LEU A 174 -10.57 8.13 -16.20
C LEU A 174 -9.22 8.31 -16.89
N GLU A 175 -8.55 7.23 -17.26
CA GLU A 175 -7.33 7.31 -18.08
C GLU A 175 -7.60 7.99 -19.43
N HIS A 176 -8.67 7.60 -20.13
CA HIS A 176 -9.08 8.24 -21.39
C HIS A 176 -9.39 9.73 -21.21
N ARG A 177 -10.13 10.10 -20.15
CA ARG A 177 -10.42 11.52 -19.87
C ARG A 177 -9.16 12.33 -19.57
N LEU A 178 -8.19 11.75 -18.86
CA LEU A 178 -6.90 12.40 -18.60
C LEU A 178 -6.09 12.61 -19.89
N GLU A 179 -6.21 11.68 -20.85
CA GLU A 179 -5.60 11.82 -22.18
C GLU A 179 -6.29 12.92 -22.99
N GLU A 180 -7.63 12.95 -23.04
CA GLU A 180 -8.40 14.03 -23.66
C GLU A 180 -8.03 15.39 -23.08
N LEU A 181 -8.00 15.53 -21.76
CA LEU A 181 -7.62 16.78 -21.08
C LEU A 181 -6.19 17.22 -21.42
N SER A 182 -5.29 16.26 -21.62
CA SER A 182 -3.92 16.54 -22.03
C SER A 182 -3.87 17.06 -23.48
N LEU A 183 -4.75 16.57 -24.35
CA LEU A 183 -4.90 17.04 -25.73
C LEU A 183 -5.58 18.41 -25.79
N GLU A 184 -6.66 18.61 -25.04
CA GLU A 184 -7.38 19.89 -24.92
C GLU A 184 -6.44 21.00 -24.40
N ALA A 185 -5.63 20.69 -23.40
CA ALA A 185 -4.60 21.62 -22.93
C ALA A 185 -3.60 21.92 -24.06
N ALA A 186 -3.23 20.92 -24.86
CA ALA A 186 -2.24 21.08 -25.91
C ALA A 186 -2.69 21.95 -27.10
N GLU A 187 -4.00 22.07 -27.31
CA GLU A 187 -4.60 22.88 -28.36
C GLU A 187 -4.78 24.36 -27.99
N ARG A 188 -4.57 24.74 -26.72
CA ARG A 188 -4.72 26.13 -26.27
C ARG A 188 -3.69 27.05 -26.94
N PRO A 189 -4.13 28.12 -27.64
CA PRO A 189 -3.22 29.06 -28.26
C PRO A 189 -2.33 29.77 -27.24
N PHE A 190 -1.03 29.83 -27.50
CA PHE A 190 -0.15 30.76 -26.79
C PHE A 190 -0.50 32.19 -27.20
N GLU A 191 -0.68 33.11 -26.24
CA GLU A 191 -0.74 34.55 -26.54
C GLU A 191 0.63 35.12 -26.96
N THR A 192 1.73 34.40 -26.71
CA THR A 192 3.07 34.84 -27.12
C THR A 192 4.00 33.65 -27.35
N PRO A 193 4.60 33.45 -28.55
CA PRO A 193 5.66 32.46 -28.71
C PRO A 193 6.80 32.76 -27.75
N ASP A 194 7.08 31.88 -26.79
CA ASP A 194 8.23 32.02 -25.92
C ASP A 194 9.51 31.84 -26.76
N PRO A 195 10.40 32.84 -26.84
CA PRO A 195 11.67 32.72 -27.54
C PRO A 195 12.60 31.64 -26.95
N LEU A 196 12.28 31.07 -25.77
CA LEU A 196 12.99 29.96 -25.12
C LEU A 196 12.42 28.57 -25.44
N SER A 197 11.42 28.46 -26.31
CA SER A 197 10.93 27.16 -26.81
C SER A 197 12.09 26.32 -27.38
N GLU A 198 12.15 25.03 -26.99
CA GLU A 198 13.24 24.12 -27.35
C GLU A 198 13.41 24.04 -28.88
N PHE A 199 14.63 24.37 -29.33
CA PHE A 199 15.04 24.29 -30.73
C PHE A 199 14.93 22.85 -31.24
N ARG A 200 14.08 22.60 -32.24
CA ARG A 200 13.87 21.26 -32.79
C ARG A 200 14.85 20.99 -33.94
N LEU A 201 14.74 21.77 -35.02
CA LEU A 201 15.55 21.63 -36.24
C LEU A 201 15.69 22.98 -36.98
N LEU A 202 16.74 23.12 -37.79
CA LEU A 202 16.83 24.16 -38.83
C LEU A 202 16.31 23.61 -40.15
N ARG A 203 15.40 24.32 -40.79
CA ARG A 203 14.94 24.01 -42.15
C ARG A 203 15.10 25.20 -43.08
N GLU A 204 15.15 24.94 -44.38
CA GLU A 204 15.14 26.01 -45.38
C GLU A 204 13.81 26.81 -45.32
N PHE A 205 13.94 28.13 -45.49
CA PHE A 205 12.83 29.07 -45.56
C PHE A 205 11.92 28.74 -46.73
N ARG A 206 10.61 28.74 -46.47
CA ARG A 206 9.56 28.55 -47.48
C ARG A 206 8.71 29.80 -47.54
N ASN A 207 8.14 30.05 -48.72
CA ASN A 207 7.21 31.15 -48.92
C ASN A 207 6.00 30.97 -47.98
N GLY A 208 5.80 31.92 -47.06
CA GLY A 208 4.79 31.86 -46.00
C GLY A 208 5.35 31.82 -44.58
N ASP A 209 6.67 31.59 -44.42
CA ASP A 209 7.31 31.60 -43.11
C ASP A 209 7.51 33.02 -42.56
N ALA A 210 7.38 33.19 -41.24
CA ALA A 210 7.61 34.46 -40.59
C ALA A 210 9.10 34.84 -40.64
N VAL A 211 9.42 36.03 -41.16
CA VAL A 211 10.80 36.56 -41.28
C VAL A 211 11.50 36.64 -39.91
N ARG A 212 10.75 36.83 -38.82
CA ARG A 212 11.28 36.81 -37.44
C ARG A 212 11.88 35.47 -37.01
N GLY A 213 11.50 34.36 -37.67
CA GLY A 213 12.02 33.02 -37.36
C GLY A 213 13.34 32.67 -38.05
N ILE A 214 13.94 33.60 -38.81
CA ILE A 214 15.18 33.35 -39.55
C ILE A 214 16.37 33.31 -38.58
N HIS A 215 17.11 32.20 -38.61
CA HIS A 215 18.36 32.06 -37.89
C HIS A 215 19.52 32.61 -38.73
N TRP A 216 19.81 33.91 -38.54
CA TRP A 216 20.83 34.62 -39.31
C TRP A 216 22.22 33.98 -39.30
N PRO A 217 22.77 33.49 -38.16
CA PRO A 217 24.11 32.93 -38.14
C PRO A 217 24.27 31.69 -39.04
N THR A 218 23.27 30.81 -39.10
CA THR A 218 23.32 29.64 -39.99
C THR A 218 23.04 30.05 -41.42
N SER A 219 22.11 30.98 -41.65
CA SER A 219 21.76 31.46 -42.98
C SER A 219 22.94 32.11 -43.70
N LEU A 220 23.76 32.87 -42.96
CA LEU A 220 25.00 33.46 -43.47
C LEU A 220 26.06 32.40 -43.82
N ARG A 221 26.12 31.29 -43.08
CA ARG A 221 27.10 30.22 -43.32
C ARG A 221 26.73 29.32 -44.50
N THR A 222 25.44 29.05 -44.69
CA THR A 222 24.96 28.12 -45.74
C THR A 222 24.56 28.84 -47.02
N GLY A 223 24.46 30.18 -47.01
CA GLY A 223 24.00 30.97 -48.15
C GLY A 223 22.51 30.79 -48.49
N ARG A 224 21.76 30.08 -47.65
CA ARG A 224 20.33 29.82 -47.80
C ARG A 224 19.62 30.24 -46.51
N LEU A 225 18.46 30.90 -46.62
CA LEU A 225 17.67 31.29 -45.46
C LEU A 225 17.23 30.05 -44.69
N GLN A 226 17.63 29.97 -43.42
CA GLN A 226 17.29 28.88 -42.50
C GLN A 226 16.35 29.43 -41.43
N VAL A 227 15.24 28.74 -41.21
CA VAL A 227 14.24 29.04 -40.19
C VAL A 227 14.42 28.03 -39.05
N ALA A 228 14.49 28.54 -37.82
CA ALA A 228 14.47 27.69 -36.64
C ALA A 228 13.04 27.17 -36.42
N GLU A 229 12.86 25.86 -36.60
CA GLU A 229 11.61 25.21 -36.23
C GLU A 229 11.69 24.87 -34.74
N THR A 230 11.00 25.68 -33.94
CA THR A 230 10.83 25.49 -32.50
C THR A 230 9.68 24.49 -32.27
N GLU A 231 9.89 23.46 -31.46
CA GLU A 231 8.78 22.58 -31.08
C GLU A 231 7.82 23.40 -30.22
N ARG A 232 6.55 23.49 -30.64
CA ARG A 232 5.54 24.19 -29.82
C ARG A 232 5.60 23.54 -28.44
N PRO A 233 5.91 24.29 -27.36
CA PRO A 233 5.94 23.72 -26.03
C PRO A 233 4.56 23.10 -25.81
N ARG A 234 4.51 21.79 -25.51
CA ARG A 234 3.23 21.11 -25.23
C ARG A 234 2.64 21.81 -24.01
N PRO A 235 1.56 22.60 -24.16
CA PRO A 235 0.97 23.27 -23.02
C PRO A 235 0.57 22.21 -22.00
N LYS A 236 1.15 22.30 -20.80
CA LYS A 236 0.66 21.54 -19.67
C LYS A 236 -0.61 22.23 -19.15
N PRO A 237 -1.59 21.47 -18.64
CA PRO A 237 -2.67 22.06 -17.86
C PRO A 237 -2.07 22.90 -16.72
N ASN A 238 -2.65 24.07 -16.47
CA ASN A 238 -2.15 25.03 -15.51
C ASN A 238 -2.35 24.53 -14.08
N ARG A 239 -3.52 23.93 -13.82
CA ARG A 239 -3.85 23.34 -12.51
C ARG A 239 -5.05 22.40 -12.58
N TYR A 240 -5.01 21.30 -11.83
CA TYR A 240 -6.18 20.44 -11.61
C TYR A 240 -6.66 20.47 -10.15
N GLY A 241 -7.92 20.10 -9.93
CA GLY A 241 -8.54 19.94 -8.62
C GLY A 241 -8.90 18.48 -8.33
N ILE A 242 -8.71 18.01 -7.09
CA ILE A 242 -9.31 16.77 -6.59
C ILE A 242 -10.12 17.10 -5.35
N LEU A 243 -11.40 16.78 -5.36
CA LEU A 243 -12.30 16.90 -4.21
C LEU A 243 -12.81 15.50 -3.84
N LEU A 244 -12.39 15.00 -2.68
CA LEU A 244 -12.93 13.77 -2.10
C LEU A 244 -14.03 14.11 -1.11
N HIS A 245 -15.14 13.39 -1.16
CA HIS A 245 -16.18 13.50 -0.14
C HIS A 245 -16.80 12.15 0.19
N SER A 246 -17.47 12.10 1.33
CA SER A 246 -18.32 10.98 1.71
C SER A 246 -19.67 11.55 2.13
N HIS A 247 -20.70 11.36 1.31
CA HIS A 247 -22.04 11.90 1.58
C HIS A 247 -22.97 10.81 2.11
N GLU A 248 -23.72 11.12 3.16
CA GLU A 248 -24.73 10.23 3.71
C GLU A 248 -26.03 10.37 2.92
N THR A 249 -26.28 9.42 2.02
CA THR A 249 -27.46 9.41 1.17
C THR A 249 -28.61 8.61 1.83
N PRO A 250 -29.79 9.22 2.04
CA PRO A 250 -30.94 8.55 2.64
C PRO A 250 -31.34 7.27 1.86
N GLY A 251 -31.49 6.15 2.56
CA GLY A 251 -31.93 4.89 1.95
C GLY A 251 -30.85 4.10 1.19
N SER A 252 -29.60 4.60 1.13
CA SER A 252 -28.49 3.88 0.49
C SER A 252 -27.54 3.26 1.53
N VAL A 253 -27.07 2.04 1.27
CA VAL A 253 -26.04 1.39 2.07
C VAL A 253 -24.69 1.65 1.43
N VAL A 254 -23.94 2.62 1.96
CA VAL A 254 -22.56 2.87 1.54
C VAL A 254 -21.64 1.85 2.22
N THR A 255 -21.02 0.98 1.43
CA THR A 255 -20.11 -0.05 1.95
C THR A 255 -18.73 0.55 2.27
N PRO A 256 -18.00 0.00 3.24
CA PRO A 256 -16.61 0.39 3.49
C PRO A 256 -15.74 0.32 2.23
N GLU A 257 -16.01 -0.65 1.35
CA GLU A 257 -15.28 -0.88 0.10
C GLU A 257 -15.44 0.28 -0.90
N SER A 258 -16.59 0.95 -0.93
CA SER A 258 -16.80 2.14 -1.78
C SER A 258 -15.86 3.27 -1.40
N PHE A 259 -15.72 3.55 -0.10
CA PHE A 259 -14.77 4.54 0.40
C PHE A 259 -13.32 4.14 0.12
N GLU A 260 -12.97 2.86 0.28
CA GLU A 260 -11.65 2.37 -0.14
C GLU A 260 -11.38 2.65 -1.61
N LEU A 261 -12.37 2.44 -2.49
CA LEU A 261 -12.23 2.68 -3.91
C LEU A 261 -11.96 4.16 -4.23
N VAL A 262 -12.67 5.08 -3.56
CA VAL A 262 -12.41 6.53 -3.65
C VAL A 262 -10.95 6.85 -3.33
N LEU A 263 -10.42 6.29 -2.22
CA LEU A 263 -9.02 6.49 -1.84
C LEU A 263 -8.02 5.88 -2.84
N ARG A 264 -8.37 4.75 -3.47
CA ARG A 264 -7.55 4.12 -4.51
C ARG A 264 -7.49 4.97 -5.78
N ILE A 265 -8.62 5.56 -6.20
CA ILE A 265 -8.69 6.49 -7.32
C ILE A 265 -7.88 7.76 -7.02
N ALA A 266 -8.09 8.35 -5.85
CA ALA A 266 -7.34 9.52 -5.40
C ALA A 266 -5.83 9.26 -5.37
N THR A 267 -5.41 8.08 -4.90
CA THR A 267 -3.99 7.67 -4.89
C THR A 267 -3.44 7.53 -6.31
N GLY A 268 -4.23 6.96 -7.24
CA GLY A 268 -3.87 6.89 -8.66
C GLY A 268 -3.67 8.27 -9.29
N LEU A 269 -4.60 9.20 -9.06
CA LEU A 269 -4.54 10.57 -9.56
C LEU A 269 -3.36 11.35 -8.96
N LEU A 270 -3.14 11.26 -7.65
CA LEU A 270 -1.99 11.91 -6.99
C LEU A 270 -0.66 11.45 -7.58
N LEU A 271 -0.49 10.14 -7.80
CA LEU A 271 0.74 9.61 -8.41
C LEU A 271 0.87 10.02 -9.88
N ARG A 272 -0.24 10.08 -10.62
CA ARG A 272 -0.25 10.53 -12.02
C ARG A 272 0.17 11.99 -12.14
N PHE A 273 -0.46 12.88 -11.37
CA PHE A 273 -0.15 14.32 -11.41
C PHE A 273 1.22 14.65 -10.82
N GLN A 274 1.68 13.88 -9.83
CA GLN A 274 3.06 13.98 -9.35
C GLN A 274 4.07 13.62 -10.44
N ARG A 275 3.79 12.57 -11.25
CA ARG A 275 4.68 12.11 -12.33
C ARG A 275 4.72 13.10 -13.49
N ASP A 276 3.58 13.67 -13.84
CA ASP A 276 3.45 14.60 -14.97
C ASP A 276 3.82 16.05 -14.57
N GLU A 277 4.12 16.27 -13.27
CA GLU A 277 4.49 17.54 -12.65
C GLU A 277 3.42 18.63 -12.82
N ILE A 278 2.15 18.22 -12.66
CA ILE A 278 0.99 19.11 -12.77
C ILE A 278 0.62 19.61 -11.37
N PRO A 279 0.57 20.94 -11.14
CA PRO A 279 0.10 21.50 -9.87
C PRO A 279 -1.33 21.07 -9.57
N LEU A 280 -1.60 20.73 -8.31
CA LEU A 280 -2.89 20.17 -7.90
C LEU A 280 -3.45 20.89 -6.68
N ILE A 281 -4.76 21.12 -6.66
CA ILE A 281 -5.50 21.49 -5.45
C ILE A 281 -6.22 20.26 -4.95
N PHE A 282 -5.86 19.80 -3.76
CA PHE A 282 -6.47 18.62 -3.15
C PHE A 282 -7.33 19.04 -1.97
N SER A 283 -8.56 18.55 -1.91
CA SER A 283 -9.44 18.67 -0.76
C SER A 283 -10.07 17.33 -0.42
N GLN A 284 -10.16 17.04 0.88
CA GLN A 284 -10.99 15.96 1.39
C GLN A 284 -12.00 16.58 2.34
N ALA A 285 -13.27 16.66 1.96
CA ALA A 285 -14.30 17.25 2.80
C ALA A 285 -14.38 16.52 4.16
N PRO A 286 -14.52 17.23 5.29
CA PRO A 286 -14.75 18.68 5.42
C PRO A 286 -13.47 19.53 5.59
N PHE A 287 -12.29 18.98 5.33
CA PHE A 287 -11.01 19.68 5.53
C PHE A 287 -10.77 20.73 4.44
N PRO A 288 -10.02 21.81 4.75
CA PRO A 288 -9.72 22.84 3.77
C PRO A 288 -8.82 22.32 2.64
N PRO A 289 -8.91 22.90 1.44
CA PRO A 289 -8.08 22.54 0.30
C PRO A 289 -6.61 22.91 0.53
N VAL A 290 -5.72 22.10 -0.06
CA VAL A 290 -4.27 22.25 0.00
C VAL A 290 -3.72 22.28 -1.42
N SER A 291 -2.85 23.26 -1.71
CA SER A 291 -2.12 23.32 -2.98
C SER A 291 -0.86 22.44 -2.92
N LEU A 292 -0.72 21.55 -3.89
CA LEU A 292 0.38 20.62 -4.05
C LEU A 292 1.19 21.03 -5.29
N LYS A 293 2.46 21.41 -5.06
CA LYS A 293 3.37 21.82 -6.15
C LYS A 293 4.60 20.91 -6.20
N GLY A 294 5.13 20.55 -5.04
CA GLY A 294 6.36 19.75 -4.94
C GLY A 294 6.11 18.29 -4.57
N ARG A 295 7.08 17.42 -4.85
CA ARG A 295 7.04 15.98 -4.50
C ARG A 295 6.79 15.73 -3.01
N SER A 296 7.27 16.60 -2.13
CA SER A 296 7.01 16.54 -0.68
C SER A 296 5.53 16.70 -0.33
N ASP A 297 4.80 17.53 -1.07
CA ASP A 297 3.39 17.82 -0.81
C ASP A 297 2.53 16.64 -1.22
N PHE A 298 2.76 16.10 -2.42
CA PHE A 298 2.14 14.85 -2.88
C PHE A 298 2.41 13.71 -1.90
N SER A 299 3.66 13.58 -1.42
CA SER A 299 4.02 12.56 -0.45
C SER A 299 3.28 12.72 0.89
N ARG A 300 3.12 13.96 1.39
CA ARG A 300 2.33 14.24 2.59
C ARG A 300 0.85 13.91 2.37
N GLN A 301 0.33 14.19 1.18
CA GLN A 301 -1.07 13.90 0.87
C GLN A 301 -1.33 12.39 0.75
N LEU A 302 -0.42 11.62 0.16
CA LEU A 302 -0.48 10.16 0.15
C LEU A 302 -0.44 9.58 1.58
N ASP A 303 0.40 10.14 2.45
CA ASP A 303 0.43 9.77 3.87
C ASP A 303 -0.90 10.10 4.55
N SER A 304 -1.54 11.23 4.22
CA SER A 304 -2.88 11.59 4.71
C SER A 304 -3.96 10.61 4.25
N LEU A 305 -3.94 10.16 2.99
CA LEU A 305 -4.89 9.16 2.48
C LEU A 305 -4.79 7.82 3.20
N ALA A 306 -3.58 7.44 3.64
CA ALA A 306 -3.37 6.23 4.44
C ALA A 306 -4.04 6.31 5.82
N HIS A 307 -4.10 7.49 6.43
CA HIS A 307 -4.76 7.72 7.71
C HIS A 307 -6.25 8.02 7.58
N SER A 308 -6.72 8.29 6.35
CA SER A 308 -8.09 8.74 6.09
C SER A 308 -9.13 7.69 6.46
N ARG A 309 -10.09 8.12 7.29
CA ARG A 309 -11.27 7.35 7.70
C ARG A 309 -12.52 8.01 7.14
N ARG A 310 -13.52 7.19 6.82
CA ARG A 310 -14.82 7.68 6.33
C ARG A 310 -15.47 8.56 7.40
N GLN A 311 -15.80 9.79 7.01
CA GLN A 311 -16.57 10.74 7.82
C GLN A 311 -17.78 11.19 6.98
N PRO A 312 -18.95 10.53 7.13
CA PRO A 312 -20.10 10.85 6.30
C PRO A 312 -20.65 12.24 6.62
N LEU A 313 -20.90 13.01 5.56
CA LEU A 313 -21.47 14.34 5.61
C LEU A 313 -22.97 14.28 5.32
N ARG A 314 -23.78 14.85 6.21
CA ARG A 314 -25.26 14.84 6.11
C ARG A 314 -25.83 15.79 5.05
N GLY A 315 -25.02 16.68 4.50
CA GLY A 315 -25.46 17.65 3.51
C GLY A 315 -24.35 18.05 2.55
N LEU A 316 -24.72 18.73 1.47
CA LEU A 316 -23.83 19.14 0.38
C LEU A 316 -23.20 20.52 0.61
N GLN A 317 -23.24 21.04 1.83
CA GLN A 317 -22.66 22.34 2.19
C GLN A 317 -21.14 22.41 1.97
N PHE A 318 -20.47 21.25 1.84
CA PHE A 318 -19.04 21.20 1.48
C PHE A 318 -18.77 21.54 0.01
N LEU A 319 -19.78 21.48 -0.86
CA LEU A 319 -19.74 21.98 -2.24
C LEU A 319 -20.10 23.47 -2.28
N GLU A 320 -21.02 23.90 -1.42
CA GLU A 320 -21.51 25.28 -1.36
C GLU A 320 -20.48 26.19 -0.68
N ASN A 321 -19.78 26.99 -1.49
CA ASN A 321 -18.73 27.88 -1.04
C ASN A 321 -19.29 29.09 -0.26
N LYS A 322 -19.28 29.05 1.08
CA LYS A 322 -19.80 30.15 1.93
C LYS A 322 -18.80 31.27 2.24
N ALA A 323 -17.54 31.19 1.76
CA ALA A 323 -16.48 32.11 2.23
C ALA A 323 -15.43 32.49 1.16
N GLY A 324 -15.83 33.25 0.15
CA GLY A 324 -15.03 34.39 -0.33
C GLY A 324 -13.93 34.19 -1.40
N LYS A 325 -13.51 32.98 -1.76
CA LYS A 325 -12.80 32.71 -3.04
C LYS A 325 -12.81 31.21 -3.29
N ASP A 326 -13.26 30.74 -4.45
CA ASP A 326 -13.22 29.30 -4.76
C ASP A 326 -11.76 28.89 -5.05
N PRO A 327 -11.14 28.04 -4.22
CA PRO A 327 -9.78 27.58 -4.48
C PRO A 327 -9.70 26.84 -5.82
N PHE A 328 -10.80 26.26 -6.30
CA PHE A 328 -10.88 25.53 -7.56
C PHE A 328 -11.19 26.42 -8.78
N GLU A 329 -11.39 27.73 -8.62
CA GLU A 329 -11.74 28.65 -9.71
C GLU A 329 -10.69 28.69 -10.83
N GLU A 330 -9.41 28.54 -10.46
CA GLU A 330 -8.27 28.53 -11.39
C GLU A 330 -7.96 27.12 -11.94
N CYS A 331 -8.76 26.10 -11.62
CA CYS A 331 -8.53 24.74 -12.08
C CYS A 331 -9.13 24.53 -13.47
N ASP A 332 -8.35 23.91 -14.36
CA ASP A 332 -8.80 23.52 -15.69
C ASP A 332 -9.87 22.43 -15.64
N GLU A 333 -9.75 21.54 -14.66
CA GLU A 333 -10.68 20.44 -14.42
C GLU A 333 -10.65 20.07 -12.93
N VAL A 334 -11.82 19.81 -12.35
CA VAL A 334 -11.98 19.34 -10.97
C VAL A 334 -12.53 17.91 -10.95
N PHE A 335 -11.76 16.98 -10.41
CA PHE A 335 -12.18 15.59 -10.18
C PHE A 335 -12.92 15.50 -8.85
N VAL A 336 -14.24 15.36 -8.89
CA VAL A 336 -15.08 15.20 -7.70
C VAL A 336 -15.36 13.72 -7.51
N ILE A 337 -14.90 13.15 -6.39
CA ILE A 337 -14.96 11.70 -6.13
C ILE A 337 -15.70 11.46 -4.82
N GLY A 338 -16.86 10.81 -4.93
CA GLY A 338 -17.74 10.47 -3.81
C GLY A 338 -17.90 8.97 -3.62
N ASP A 339 -18.17 8.50 -2.41
CA ASP A 339 -18.51 7.10 -2.14
C ASP A 339 -20.02 6.79 -2.26
N SER A 340 -20.84 7.82 -2.45
CA SER A 340 -22.28 7.76 -2.69
C SER A 340 -22.62 7.86 -4.19
N PRO A 341 -23.76 7.30 -4.66
CA PRO A 341 -24.16 7.36 -6.06
C PRO A 341 -24.27 8.80 -6.60
N LEU A 342 -23.89 9.00 -7.87
CA LEU A 342 -23.85 10.31 -8.54
C LEU A 342 -25.17 11.09 -8.47
N GLU A 343 -26.30 10.40 -8.57
CA GLU A 343 -27.66 10.99 -8.61
C GLU A 343 -27.96 11.97 -7.47
N HIS A 344 -27.26 11.85 -6.35
CA HIS A 344 -27.51 12.65 -5.15
C HIS A 344 -26.69 13.93 -5.07
N TRP A 345 -25.60 14.06 -5.84
CA TRP A 345 -24.64 15.15 -5.67
C TRP A 345 -24.03 15.70 -6.97
N GLU A 346 -24.17 14.99 -8.10
CA GLU A 346 -23.63 15.38 -9.41
C GLU A 346 -24.11 16.77 -9.84
N GLU A 347 -25.42 17.03 -9.73
CA GLU A 347 -25.98 18.35 -10.07
C GLU A 347 -25.44 19.48 -9.20
N ALA A 348 -25.15 19.18 -7.92
CA ALA A 348 -24.58 20.17 -7.02
C ALA A 348 -23.12 20.47 -7.39
N ALA A 349 -22.35 19.44 -7.79
CA ALA A 349 -20.98 19.61 -8.27
C ALA A 349 -20.94 20.46 -9.55
N HIS A 350 -21.78 20.18 -10.56
CA HIS A 350 -21.88 21.00 -11.78
C HIS A 350 -22.45 22.40 -11.53
N ARG A 351 -23.14 22.59 -10.41
CA ARG A 351 -23.57 23.92 -9.97
C ARG A 351 -22.41 24.77 -9.42
N CYS A 352 -21.41 24.13 -8.82
CA CYS A 352 -20.30 24.79 -8.15
C CYS A 352 -19.07 24.96 -9.06
N PHE A 353 -18.75 23.98 -9.90
CA PHE A 353 -17.56 23.99 -10.74
C PHE A 353 -17.89 24.27 -12.22
N SER A 354 -17.02 25.04 -12.89
CA SER A 354 -17.13 25.35 -14.33
C SER A 354 -16.87 24.12 -15.22
N CYS A 355 -15.83 23.36 -14.88
CA CYS A 355 -15.45 22.08 -15.48
C CYS A 355 -15.19 21.05 -14.37
N CYS A 356 -16.00 20.00 -14.31
CA CYS A 356 -15.78 18.90 -13.38
C CYS A 356 -16.10 17.52 -13.96
N THR A 357 -15.32 16.55 -13.50
CA THR A 357 -15.45 15.13 -13.79
C THR A 357 -15.89 14.45 -12.51
N CYS A 358 -17.13 13.98 -12.48
CA CYS A 358 -17.73 13.34 -11.30
C CYS A 358 -17.52 11.83 -11.36
N LEU A 359 -17.04 11.23 -10.27
CA LEU A 359 -16.82 9.78 -10.15
C LEU A 359 -17.48 9.21 -8.89
N ASP A 360 -18.14 8.07 -9.05
CA ASP A 360 -18.58 7.22 -7.95
C ASP A 360 -18.17 5.74 -8.17
N PRO A 361 -18.02 4.95 -7.09
CA PRO A 361 -17.75 3.52 -7.19
C PRO A 361 -18.82 2.72 -7.94
N GLY A 362 -20.09 3.15 -7.89
CA GLY A 362 -21.23 2.44 -8.47
C GLY A 362 -21.14 2.36 -9.99
N THR A 363 -20.88 3.49 -10.66
CA THR A 363 -20.75 3.50 -12.12
C THR A 363 -19.51 2.79 -12.64
N LEU A 364 -18.44 2.72 -11.83
CA LEU A 364 -17.18 2.09 -12.22
C LEU A 364 -17.18 0.56 -12.10
N THR A 365 -18.08 -0.01 -11.30
CA THR A 365 -18.18 -1.47 -11.04
C THR A 365 -19.28 -2.16 -11.86
N SER A 366 -20.24 -1.39 -12.38
CA SER A 366 -21.30 -1.89 -13.27
C SER A 366 -20.71 -2.33 -14.62
N ARG A 367 -20.97 -3.60 -15.02
CA ARG A 367 -20.52 -4.18 -16.30
C ARG A 367 -21.08 -3.47 -17.54
N SER A 368 -22.07 -2.60 -17.39
CA SER A 368 -22.57 -1.72 -18.44
C SER A 368 -21.78 -0.42 -18.43
N ARG A 369 -20.81 -0.28 -19.35
CA ARG A 369 -20.02 0.92 -19.68
C ARG A 369 -19.73 1.87 -18.49
N PRO A 370 -18.50 1.90 -17.93
CA PRO A 370 -18.16 2.89 -16.92
C PRO A 370 -18.33 4.30 -17.51
N GLY A 371 -19.43 4.95 -17.18
CA GLY A 371 -19.80 6.24 -17.72
C GLY A 371 -19.20 7.33 -16.85
N LEU A 372 -18.09 7.91 -17.29
CA LEU A 372 -17.77 9.26 -16.84
C LEU A 372 -18.85 10.19 -17.37
N ARG A 373 -19.41 11.00 -16.50
CA ARG A 373 -20.31 12.08 -16.89
C ARG A 373 -19.57 13.39 -16.73
N THR A 374 -19.31 14.01 -17.87
CA THR A 374 -18.66 15.32 -17.97
C THR A 374 -19.71 16.31 -18.48
N ILE A 375 -19.88 17.41 -17.76
CA ILE A 375 -20.70 18.53 -18.21
C ILE A 375 -19.82 19.77 -18.11
N ALA A 376 -19.43 20.33 -19.25
CA ALA A 376 -18.79 21.64 -19.31
C ALA A 376 -19.89 22.71 -19.37
N ARG A 377 -19.82 23.72 -18.49
CA ARG A 377 -20.65 24.92 -18.67
C ARG A 377 -20.15 25.66 -19.90
N HIS A 378 -20.90 25.60 -21.00
CA HIS A 378 -20.71 26.53 -22.09
C HIS A 378 -21.07 27.92 -21.55
N SER A 379 -20.07 28.82 -21.49
CA SER A 379 -20.36 30.24 -21.26
C SER A 379 -21.12 30.78 -22.48
N PRO A 380 -22.16 31.61 -22.29
CA PRO A 380 -22.94 32.18 -23.39
C PRO A 380 -22.13 33.12 -24.29
#